data_AF-A0A9W5V9R3-F1
#
_entry.id   AF-A0A9W5V9R3-F1
#
_cell.length_a   1.000
_cell.length_b   1.000
_cell.length_c   1.000
_cell.angle_alpha   90.00
_cell.angle_beta   90.00
_cell.angle_gamma   90.00
#
_symmetry.space_group_name_H-M   'P 1'
#
loop_
_entity.id
_entity.type
_entity.pdbx_description
1 polymer ?
#
loop_
_entity_poly.entity_id
_entity_poly.type
_entity_poly.pdbx_seq_one_letter_code
_entity_poly.pdbx_strand_id
1 'polypeptide(L)'
;MFLSDKDLMFLAQSTDLIKPYIPENCEGATINLTLNNHIKVYESQTPIILGSEVAEECYREVDIKSEEFYLEPNQSILVQTNEYFKIPTNMAAQVLERYSVKLLGFMISPASYMNPGYEGRLSFLAVNHSSVPILLTPGIKFCQLALVKLTSEALKPYNKQSSTVYYQSENVDTSKLHLDSEIQSFLADRGVNNVSFETAKELGDHLITHINAAAKEIADMLRKEYESSNNE
;
A
#
# COMPACT_ATOMS: atom_id res chain seq x y z
N MET A 1 6.72 7.48 -18.19
CA MET A 1 5.90 8.58 -18.75
C MET A 1 4.50 8.49 -18.18
N PHE A 2 3.93 9.60 -17.72
CA PHE A 2 2.54 9.64 -17.25
C PHE A 2 1.56 9.62 -18.43
N LEU A 3 0.39 9.02 -18.23
CA LEU A 3 -0.69 9.02 -19.21
C LEU A 3 -1.49 10.33 -19.15
N SER A 4 -1.88 10.84 -20.32
CA SER A 4 -2.80 11.97 -20.43
C SER A 4 -4.22 11.55 -20.10
N ASP A 5 -5.08 12.49 -19.75
CA ASP A 5 -6.52 12.28 -19.58
C ASP A 5 -7.16 11.56 -20.77
N LYS A 6 -6.81 11.91 -22.01
CA LYS A 6 -7.28 11.21 -23.21
C LYS A 6 -6.97 9.71 -23.17
N ASP A 7 -5.74 9.35 -22.80
CA ASP A 7 -5.31 7.95 -22.71
C ASP A 7 -5.91 7.25 -21.49
N LEU A 8 -6.01 7.95 -20.36
CA LEU A 8 -6.64 7.47 -19.13
C LEU A 8 -8.12 7.17 -19.35
N MET A 9 -8.86 8.08 -20.01
CA MET A 9 -10.26 7.91 -20.37
C MET A 9 -10.45 6.68 -21.26
N PHE A 10 -9.64 6.56 -22.32
CA PHE A 10 -9.70 5.41 -23.21
C PHE A 10 -9.44 4.11 -22.46
N LEU A 11 -8.41 4.06 -21.61
CA LEU A 11 -8.06 2.87 -20.85
C LEU A 11 -9.15 2.51 -19.83
N ALA A 12 -9.67 3.49 -19.09
CA ALA A 12 -10.74 3.29 -18.11
C ALA A 12 -12.06 2.82 -18.73
N GLN A 13 -12.35 3.19 -19.98
CA GLN A 13 -13.57 2.78 -20.68
C GLN A 13 -13.42 1.46 -21.45
N SER A 14 -12.23 1.19 -21.99
CA SER A 14 -11.95 -0.01 -22.78
C SER A 14 -11.53 -1.22 -21.93
N THR A 15 -11.19 -0.99 -20.66
CA THR A 15 -10.73 -2.02 -19.72
C THR A 15 -11.40 -1.87 -18.36
N ASP A 16 -11.09 -2.80 -17.45
CA ASP A 16 -11.55 -2.75 -16.06
C ASP A 16 -10.60 -1.97 -15.14
N LEU A 17 -9.82 -1.02 -15.67
CA LEU A 17 -8.77 -0.30 -14.93
C LEU A 17 -9.24 0.23 -13.56
N ILE A 18 -10.43 0.81 -13.51
CA ILE A 18 -11.00 1.46 -12.33
C ILE A 18 -12.53 1.33 -12.32
N LYS A 19 -13.11 0.93 -11.19
CA LYS A 19 -14.57 0.80 -11.02
C LYS A 19 -15.04 1.28 -9.63
N PRO A 20 -16.06 2.16 -9.54
CA PRO A 20 -16.72 2.85 -10.65
C PRO A 20 -15.81 3.86 -11.34
N TYR A 21 -15.98 4.05 -12.65
CA TYR A 21 -15.31 5.12 -13.40
C TYR A 21 -16.30 6.25 -13.67
N ILE A 22 -15.92 7.47 -13.29
CA ILE A 22 -16.68 8.71 -13.53
C ILE A 22 -15.84 9.60 -14.45
N PRO A 23 -16.23 9.81 -15.72
CA PRO A 23 -15.44 10.59 -16.68
C PRO A 23 -15.07 12.00 -16.19
N GLU A 24 -15.95 12.64 -15.42
CA GLU A 24 -15.76 13.98 -14.86
C GLU A 24 -14.68 14.03 -13.76
N ASN A 25 -14.19 12.88 -13.31
CA ASN A 25 -13.07 12.80 -12.38
C ASN A 25 -11.72 12.75 -13.09
N CYS A 26 -11.67 12.55 -14.40
CA CYS A 26 -10.45 12.45 -15.19
C CYS A 26 -10.11 13.79 -15.85
N GLU A 27 -8.95 14.35 -15.50
CA GLU A 27 -8.47 15.62 -16.06
C GLU A 27 -6.94 15.67 -16.06
N GLY A 28 -6.36 16.25 -17.11
CA GLY A 28 -4.92 16.47 -17.25
C GLY A 28 -4.14 15.16 -17.38
N ALA A 29 -3.64 14.62 -16.28
CA ALA A 29 -2.88 13.37 -16.24
C ALA A 29 -3.29 12.48 -15.05
N THR A 30 -4.49 12.71 -14.50
CA THR A 30 -4.95 12.01 -13.30
C THR A 30 -6.44 11.68 -13.31
N ILE A 31 -6.86 10.78 -12.43
CA ILE A 31 -8.26 10.50 -12.10
C ILE A 31 -8.47 10.75 -10.60
N ASN A 32 -9.34 11.69 -10.24
CA ASN A 32 -9.70 11.91 -8.83
C ASN A 32 -10.41 10.67 -8.24
N LEU A 33 -10.01 10.30 -7.02
CA LEU A 33 -10.50 9.14 -6.28
C LEU A 33 -11.26 9.58 -5.02
N THR A 34 -12.25 8.80 -4.63
CA THR A 34 -13.23 9.21 -3.61
C THR A 34 -13.11 8.39 -2.33
N LEU A 35 -13.35 9.05 -1.19
CA LEU A 35 -13.25 8.44 0.14
C LEU A 35 -14.37 7.42 0.35
N ASN A 36 -14.02 6.19 0.73
CA ASN A 36 -14.97 5.15 1.12
C ASN A 36 -15.71 5.52 2.40
N ASN A 37 -16.88 4.94 2.62
CA ASN A 37 -17.64 5.14 3.85
C ASN A 37 -17.15 4.29 5.03
N HIS A 38 -16.36 3.25 4.81
CA HIS A 38 -15.79 2.44 5.87
C HIS A 38 -14.37 2.90 6.20
N ILE A 39 -14.09 3.05 7.49
CA ILE A 39 -12.76 3.33 8.03
C ILE A 39 -12.46 2.36 9.18
N LYS A 40 -11.17 2.20 9.53
CA LYS A 40 -10.75 1.49 10.76
C LYS A 40 -9.98 2.44 11.67
N VAL A 41 -10.37 2.45 12.95
CA VAL A 41 -9.75 3.24 14.01
C VAL A 41 -9.02 2.30 14.94
N TYR A 42 -7.74 2.52 15.18
CA TYR A 42 -6.98 1.73 16.15
C TYR A 42 -7.33 2.18 17.58
N GLU A 43 -7.83 1.28 18.43
CA GLU A 43 -8.31 1.60 19.78
C GLU A 43 -7.60 0.82 20.89
N SER A 44 -6.76 -0.16 20.52
CA SER A 44 -5.98 -0.93 21.48
C SER A 44 -4.89 -0.08 22.16
N GLN A 45 -4.57 -0.42 23.41
CA GLN A 45 -3.42 0.14 24.15
C GLN A 45 -2.18 -0.77 24.05
N THR A 46 -2.31 -1.93 23.39
CA THR A 46 -1.20 -2.86 23.19
C THR A 46 -0.19 -2.22 22.24
N PRO A 47 1.09 -2.14 22.60
CA PRO A 47 2.08 -1.59 21.67
C PRO A 47 2.22 -2.46 20.43
N ILE A 48 2.38 -1.82 19.27
CA ILE A 48 2.62 -2.52 18.01
C ILE A 48 4.09 -2.95 17.96
N ILE A 49 4.33 -4.24 17.73
CA ILE A 49 5.65 -4.80 17.44
C ILE A 49 5.73 -4.99 15.93
N LEU A 50 6.71 -4.36 15.28
CA LEU A 50 6.91 -4.57 13.85
C LEU A 50 7.26 -6.04 13.56
N GLY A 51 6.53 -6.63 12.62
CA GLY A 51 6.62 -8.06 12.30
C GLY A 51 5.68 -8.96 13.09
N SER A 52 5.03 -8.44 14.15
CA SER A 52 3.94 -9.14 14.81
C SER A 52 2.63 -8.95 14.06
N GLU A 53 1.75 -9.96 14.13
CA GLU A 53 0.34 -9.78 13.77
C GLU A 53 -0.30 -8.74 14.70
N VAL A 54 -1.10 -7.85 14.11
CA VAL A 54 -1.99 -6.94 14.85
C VAL A 54 -3.40 -7.46 14.64
N ALA A 55 -4.00 -7.96 15.72
CA ALA A 55 -5.31 -8.59 15.67
C ALA A 55 -6.39 -7.59 15.21
N GLU A 56 -7.37 -8.06 14.44
CA GLU A 56 -8.45 -7.22 13.89
C GLU A 56 -9.28 -6.55 15.00
N GLU A 57 -9.39 -7.18 16.17
CA GLU A 57 -10.10 -6.64 17.34
C GLU A 57 -9.40 -5.40 17.94
N CYS A 58 -8.15 -5.12 17.56
CA CYS A 58 -7.50 -3.86 17.91
C CYS A 58 -8.08 -2.66 17.16
N TYR A 59 -8.86 -2.90 16.11
CA TYR A 59 -9.50 -1.89 15.29
C TYR A 59 -11.01 -1.89 15.48
N ARG A 60 -11.58 -0.68 15.60
CA ARG A 60 -13.02 -0.47 15.44
C ARG A 60 -13.31 -0.03 14.01
N GLU A 61 -14.19 -0.76 13.34
CA GLU A 61 -14.72 -0.38 12.05
C GLU A 61 -15.85 0.64 12.21
N VAL A 62 -15.86 1.67 11.37
CA VAL A 62 -16.81 2.79 11.43
C VAL A 62 -17.36 3.05 10.04
N ASP A 63 -18.68 3.09 9.92
CA ASP A 63 -19.37 3.56 8.71
C ASP A 63 -19.69 5.06 8.84
N ILE A 64 -18.83 5.89 8.27
CA ILE A 64 -18.92 7.36 8.31
C ILE A 64 -20.08 7.93 7.48
N LYS A 65 -20.88 7.07 6.83
CA LYS A 65 -22.17 7.46 6.23
C LYS A 65 -23.32 7.38 7.24
N SER A 66 -23.21 6.48 8.21
CA SER A 66 -24.24 6.19 9.22
C SER A 66 -24.05 7.04 10.48
N GLU A 67 -22.83 7.46 10.78
CA GLU A 67 -22.51 8.37 11.89
C GLU A 67 -21.46 9.41 11.48
N GLU A 68 -21.48 10.59 12.12
CA GLU A 68 -20.43 11.60 11.92
C GLU A 68 -19.13 11.14 12.56
N PHE A 69 -18.02 11.31 11.83
CA PHE A 69 -16.69 11.02 12.35
C PHE A 69 -15.78 12.23 12.20
N TYR A 70 -15.31 12.75 13.34
CA TYR A 70 -14.32 13.81 13.42
C TYR A 70 -12.94 13.18 13.65
N LEU A 71 -12.04 13.37 12.71
CA LEU A 71 -10.65 12.98 12.86
C LEU A 71 -9.93 14.02 13.72
N GLU A 72 -9.55 13.64 14.93
CA GLU A 72 -8.94 14.53 15.91
C GLU A 72 -7.50 14.91 15.55
N PRO A 73 -6.97 16.06 16.03
CA PRO A 73 -5.57 16.43 15.82
C PRO A 73 -4.59 15.33 16.26
N ASN A 74 -3.62 15.00 15.40
CA ASN A 74 -2.65 13.91 15.56
C ASN A 74 -3.24 12.49 15.62
N GLN A 75 -4.55 12.33 15.39
CA GLN A 75 -5.16 11.02 15.26
C GLN A 75 -4.86 10.45 13.87
N SER A 76 -4.61 9.14 13.83
CA SER A 76 -4.47 8.37 12.60
C SER A 76 -5.58 7.33 12.45
N ILE A 77 -6.06 7.12 11.23
CA ILE A 77 -7.06 6.12 10.89
C ILE A 77 -6.68 5.41 9.59
N LEU A 78 -7.25 4.23 9.36
CA LEU A 78 -7.17 3.56 8.07
C LEU A 78 -8.42 3.92 7.25
N VAL A 79 -8.20 4.39 6.03
CA VAL A 79 -9.25 4.75 5.06
C VAL A 79 -9.04 4.00 3.76
N GLN A 80 -10.03 4.00 2.88
CA GLN A 80 -9.94 3.35 1.57
C GLN A 80 -10.58 4.20 0.47
N THR A 81 -10.24 3.94 -0.78
CA THR A 81 -11.00 4.45 -1.95
C THR A 81 -12.34 3.74 -2.12
N ASN A 82 -13.32 4.39 -2.75
CA ASN A 82 -14.49 3.67 -3.30
C ASN A 82 -14.09 2.82 -4.51
N GLU A 83 -13.15 3.33 -5.29
CA GLU A 83 -12.74 2.74 -6.55
C GLU A 83 -11.89 1.48 -6.34
N TYR A 84 -12.24 0.44 -7.09
CA TYR A 84 -11.51 -0.81 -7.25
C TYR A 84 -10.66 -0.74 -8.51
N PHE A 85 -9.39 -1.12 -8.41
CA PHE A 85 -8.42 -0.99 -9.49
C PHE A 85 -8.05 -2.36 -10.09
N LYS A 86 -7.72 -2.37 -11.39
CA LYS A 86 -7.01 -3.46 -12.08
C LYS A 86 -5.90 -2.88 -12.93
N ILE A 87 -4.69 -2.83 -12.38
CA ILE A 87 -3.54 -2.19 -13.03
C ILE A 87 -2.93 -3.14 -14.05
N PRO A 88 -2.78 -2.73 -15.33
CA PRO A 88 -2.13 -3.55 -16.36
C PRO A 88 -0.70 -3.98 -15.98
N THR A 89 -0.23 -5.14 -16.46
CA THR A 89 1.13 -5.66 -16.15
C THR A 89 2.26 -4.85 -16.79
N ASN A 90 1.94 -3.97 -17.74
CA ASN A 90 2.88 -3.07 -18.42
C ASN A 90 2.82 -1.61 -17.89
N MET A 91 2.09 -1.38 -16.80
CA MET A 91 1.95 -0.07 -16.17
C MET A 91 2.08 -0.19 -14.65
N ALA A 92 2.44 0.90 -14.01
CA ALA A 92 2.27 1.07 -12.57
C ALA A 92 1.36 2.25 -12.30
N ALA A 93 0.84 2.35 -11.09
CA ALA A 93 0.05 3.50 -10.68
C ALA A 93 0.63 4.17 -9.45
N GLN A 94 0.51 5.50 -9.42
CA GLN A 94 0.82 6.33 -8.27
C GLN A 94 -0.46 7.01 -7.82
N VAL A 95 -0.73 6.99 -6.52
CA VAL A 95 -1.78 7.79 -5.93
C VAL A 95 -1.15 9.00 -5.28
N LEU A 96 -1.61 10.16 -5.72
CA LEU A 96 -1.12 11.46 -5.31
C LEU A 96 -2.17 12.09 -4.39
N GLU A 97 -1.72 12.82 -3.39
CA GLU A 97 -2.61 13.63 -2.57
C GLU A 97 -3.18 14.78 -3.40
N ARG A 98 -4.43 15.17 -3.13
CA ARG A 98 -4.95 16.43 -3.66
C ARG A 98 -4.39 17.58 -2.85
N TYR A 99 -3.78 18.55 -3.53
CA TYR A 99 -3.17 19.69 -2.86
C TYR A 99 -4.15 20.44 -1.95
N SER A 100 -5.39 20.65 -2.39
CA SER A 100 -6.43 21.30 -1.59
C SER A 100 -6.76 20.54 -0.30
N VAL A 101 -6.68 19.21 -0.30
CA VAL A 101 -6.97 18.36 0.86
C VAL A 101 -5.80 18.39 1.84
N LYS A 102 -4.58 18.30 1.32
CA LYS A 102 -3.36 18.46 2.10
C LYS A 102 -3.32 19.80 2.85
N LEU A 103 -3.80 20.89 2.24
CA LEU A 103 -3.87 22.21 2.89
C LEU A 103 -4.85 22.27 4.08
N LEU A 104 -5.80 21.33 4.19
CA LEU A 104 -6.67 21.20 5.35
C LEU A 104 -6.02 20.42 6.50
N GLY A 105 -4.81 19.86 6.29
CA GLY A 105 -4.11 19.03 7.25
C GLY A 105 -4.50 17.54 7.20
N PHE A 106 -5.43 17.13 6.33
CA PHE A 106 -5.71 15.71 6.07
C PHE A 106 -4.65 15.16 5.12
N MET A 107 -3.73 14.35 5.65
CA MET A 107 -2.66 13.71 4.86
C MET A 107 -2.82 12.20 4.86
N ILE A 108 -2.47 11.57 3.75
CA ILE A 108 -2.45 10.11 3.59
C ILE A 108 -1.01 9.63 3.40
N SER A 109 -0.76 8.35 3.66
CA SER A 109 0.58 7.78 3.57
C SER A 109 1.21 7.98 2.16
N PRO A 110 2.46 8.48 2.09
CA PRO A 110 3.11 8.84 0.81
C PRO A 110 3.49 7.62 -0.05
N ALA A 111 3.44 6.40 0.50
CA ALA A 111 3.78 5.15 -0.18
C ALA A 111 2.65 4.59 -1.06
N SER A 112 1.80 5.45 -1.61
CA SER A 112 0.61 5.02 -2.34
C SER A 112 0.95 4.66 -3.79
N TYR A 113 1.54 3.48 -3.98
CA TYR A 113 1.97 2.93 -5.26
C TYR A 113 1.32 1.57 -5.50
N MET A 114 0.78 1.35 -6.70
CA MET A 114 0.24 0.07 -7.13
C MET A 114 1.18 -0.55 -8.16
N ASN A 115 1.66 -1.76 -7.84
CA ASN A 115 2.51 -2.55 -8.72
C ASN A 115 1.78 -2.92 -10.03
N PRO A 116 2.52 -3.20 -11.11
CA PRO A 116 1.95 -3.77 -12.33
C PRO A 116 1.22 -5.08 -12.02
N GLY A 117 -0.01 -5.24 -12.51
CA GLY A 117 -0.84 -6.40 -12.18
C GLY A 117 -1.51 -6.35 -10.80
N TYR A 118 -1.45 -5.21 -10.09
CA TYR A 118 -2.24 -5.03 -8.87
C TYR A 118 -3.74 -5.03 -9.18
N GLU A 119 -4.52 -5.64 -8.30
CA GLU A 119 -5.97 -5.64 -8.35
C GLU A 119 -6.51 -5.50 -6.92
N GLY A 120 -7.50 -4.63 -6.70
CA GLY A 120 -8.07 -4.35 -5.38
C GLY A 120 -8.40 -2.87 -5.16
N ARG A 121 -9.02 -2.56 -4.02
CA ARG A 121 -9.16 -1.20 -3.48
C ARG A 121 -7.94 -0.83 -2.65
N LEU A 122 -7.56 0.45 -2.67
CA LEU A 122 -6.35 0.91 -1.97
C LEU A 122 -6.70 1.48 -0.60
N SER A 123 -6.06 0.95 0.44
CA SER A 123 -6.16 1.44 1.82
C SER A 123 -5.00 2.38 2.15
N PHE A 124 -5.24 3.37 3.00
CA PHE A 124 -4.27 4.39 3.40
C PHE A 124 -4.29 4.60 4.90
N LEU A 125 -3.12 4.88 5.48
CA LEU A 125 -3.06 5.55 6.78
C LEU A 125 -3.31 7.04 6.55
N ALA A 126 -4.40 7.57 7.09
CA ALA A 126 -4.73 8.98 7.10
C ALA A 126 -4.39 9.59 8.47
N VAL A 127 -3.86 10.81 8.50
CA VAL A 127 -3.51 11.54 9.71
C VAL A 127 -4.00 12.98 9.61
N ASN A 128 -4.60 13.49 10.70
CA ASN A 128 -4.90 14.91 10.82
C ASN A 128 -3.70 15.67 11.42
N HIS A 129 -3.04 16.46 10.57
CA HIS A 129 -1.95 17.37 10.94
C HIS A 129 -2.40 18.81 11.19
N SER A 130 -3.70 19.09 11.13
CA SER A 130 -4.25 20.38 11.57
C SER A 130 -4.39 20.45 13.09
N SER A 131 -4.68 21.63 13.61
CA SER A 131 -4.87 21.87 15.05
C SER A 131 -6.32 21.73 15.50
N VAL A 132 -7.24 21.38 14.59
CA VAL A 132 -8.68 21.24 14.86
C VAL A 132 -9.20 19.91 14.30
N PRO A 133 -10.35 19.41 14.78
CA PRO A 133 -10.94 18.20 14.21
C PRO A 133 -11.34 18.39 12.74
N ILE A 134 -11.18 17.34 11.93
CA ILE A 134 -11.63 17.30 10.53
C ILE A 134 -12.82 16.36 10.42
N LEU A 135 -13.99 16.88 10.04
CA LEU A 135 -15.15 16.05 9.73
C LEU A 135 -14.90 15.27 8.43
N LEU A 136 -14.93 13.94 8.51
CA LEU A 136 -14.82 13.09 7.32
C LEU A 136 -16.16 13.01 6.61
N THR A 137 -16.14 13.19 5.29
CA THR A 137 -17.33 13.12 4.45
C THR A 137 -17.13 12.04 3.38
N PRO A 138 -17.93 10.96 3.37
CA PRO A 138 -17.85 9.93 2.35
C PRO A 138 -18.01 10.51 0.95
N GLY A 139 -17.30 9.97 -0.02
CA GLY A 139 -17.39 10.38 -1.43
C GLY A 139 -16.60 11.64 -1.79
N ILE A 140 -16.00 12.36 -0.82
CA ILE A 140 -15.07 13.45 -1.14
C ILE A 140 -13.92 12.92 -1.99
N LYS A 141 -13.61 13.62 -3.08
CA LYS A 141 -12.40 13.41 -3.86
C LYS A 141 -11.20 13.75 -2.97
N PHE A 142 -10.45 12.78 -2.45
CA PHE A 142 -9.39 13.04 -1.46
C PHE A 142 -7.98 12.84 -2.00
N CYS A 143 -7.83 11.96 -2.99
CA CYS A 143 -6.57 11.69 -3.69
C CYS A 143 -6.83 11.53 -5.19
N GLN A 144 -5.77 11.31 -5.97
CA GLN A 144 -5.85 11.20 -7.43
C GLN A 144 -4.89 10.13 -7.95
N LEU A 145 -5.35 9.31 -8.89
CA LEU A 145 -4.57 8.27 -9.57
C LEU A 145 -3.80 8.87 -10.73
N ALA A 146 -2.52 8.53 -10.87
CA ALA A 146 -1.72 8.74 -12.06
C ALA A 146 -1.17 7.38 -12.56
N LEU A 147 -1.27 7.11 -13.86
CA LEU A 147 -0.67 5.91 -14.46
C LEU A 147 0.67 6.21 -15.09
N VAL A 148 1.62 5.29 -14.92
CA VAL A 148 2.97 5.36 -15.47
C VAL A 148 3.22 4.12 -16.31
N LYS A 149 3.56 4.32 -17.58
CA LYS A 149 3.98 3.22 -18.46
C LYS A 149 5.38 2.74 -18.07
N LEU A 150 5.55 1.42 -17.95
CA LEU A 150 6.85 0.80 -17.71
C LEU A 150 7.73 0.84 -18.97
N THR A 151 9.05 0.73 -18.79
CA THR A 151 10.01 0.59 -19.89
C THR A 151 9.91 -0.76 -20.59
N SER A 152 9.53 -1.80 -19.85
CA SER A 152 9.25 -3.15 -20.32
C SER A 152 8.24 -3.82 -19.38
N GLU A 153 7.64 -4.94 -19.78
CA GLU A 153 6.77 -5.71 -18.89
C GLU A 153 7.55 -6.21 -17.67
N ALA A 154 6.90 -6.23 -16.50
CA ALA A 154 7.50 -6.75 -15.28
C ALA A 154 7.68 -8.28 -15.40
N LEU A 155 8.85 -8.80 -15.02
CA LEU A 155 9.09 -10.25 -14.95
C LEU A 155 8.16 -10.94 -13.93
N LYS A 156 7.91 -10.26 -12.81
CA LYS A 156 7.04 -10.71 -11.72
C LYS A 156 6.04 -9.59 -11.35
N PRO A 157 4.99 -9.37 -12.15
CA PRO A 157 3.90 -8.47 -11.78
C PRO A 157 3.26 -8.93 -10.46
N TYR A 158 2.55 -8.03 -9.77
CA TYR A 158 2.01 -8.25 -8.44
C TYR A 158 1.26 -9.58 -8.35
N ASN A 159 0.30 -9.84 -9.23
CA ASN A 159 -0.46 -11.09 -9.29
C ASN A 159 0.36 -12.39 -9.50
N LYS A 160 1.66 -12.29 -9.80
CA LYS A 160 2.60 -13.43 -9.94
C LYS A 160 3.69 -13.42 -8.87
N GLN A 161 3.67 -12.49 -7.93
CA GLN A 161 4.59 -12.48 -6.79
C GLN A 161 4.21 -13.59 -5.81
N SER A 162 5.21 -14.07 -5.06
CA SER A 162 5.01 -15.10 -4.04
C SER A 162 4.22 -14.60 -2.83
N SER A 163 4.17 -13.28 -2.61
CA SER A 163 3.40 -12.63 -1.56
C SER A 163 2.51 -11.54 -2.17
N THR A 164 1.21 -11.82 -2.18
CA THR A 164 0.16 -10.95 -2.75
C THR A 164 -0.93 -10.67 -1.73
N VAL A 165 -0.52 -10.42 -0.49
CA VAL A 165 -1.41 -10.35 0.68
C VAL A 165 -2.50 -9.26 0.61
N TYR A 166 -2.39 -8.30 -0.30
CA TYR A 166 -3.39 -7.24 -0.56
C TYR A 166 -4.03 -7.33 -1.95
N TYR A 167 -3.91 -8.48 -2.63
CA TYR A 167 -4.55 -8.72 -3.91
C TYR A 167 -6.05 -8.95 -3.73
N GLN A 168 -6.85 -8.33 -4.58
CA GLN A 168 -8.32 -8.36 -4.57
C GLN A 168 -8.93 -7.85 -3.25
N SER A 169 -8.24 -6.94 -2.56
CA SER A 169 -8.77 -6.32 -1.36
C SER A 169 -10.06 -5.55 -1.65
N GLU A 170 -11.12 -5.86 -0.90
CA GLU A 170 -12.42 -5.18 -0.99
C GLU A 170 -12.72 -4.27 0.19
N ASN A 171 -12.14 -4.54 1.35
CA ASN A 171 -12.39 -3.82 2.60
C ASN A 171 -11.13 -3.07 3.06
N VAL A 172 -11.27 -2.19 4.05
CA VAL A 172 -10.14 -1.48 4.65
C VAL A 172 -9.15 -2.49 5.24
N ASP A 173 -7.98 -2.61 4.61
CA ASP A 173 -6.94 -3.55 5.02
C ASP A 173 -6.21 -3.06 6.27
N THR A 174 -5.86 -3.99 7.14
CA THR A 174 -4.86 -3.83 8.21
C THR A 174 -3.50 -4.33 7.73
N SER A 175 -2.45 -4.08 8.53
CA SER A 175 -1.10 -4.53 8.19
C SER A 175 -0.97 -6.06 8.19
N LYS A 176 -0.54 -6.61 7.06
CA LYS A 176 -0.19 -8.03 6.87
C LYS A 176 1.33 -8.26 6.87
N LEU A 177 2.12 -7.33 7.43
CA LEU A 177 3.58 -7.43 7.49
C LEU A 177 4.05 -8.74 8.15
N HIS A 178 3.31 -9.24 9.13
CA HIS A 178 3.62 -10.50 9.80
C HIS A 178 3.68 -11.70 8.85
N LEU A 179 3.02 -11.65 7.68
CA LEU A 179 3.05 -12.70 6.65
C LEU A 179 4.27 -12.62 5.74
N ASP A 180 5.20 -11.70 5.97
CA ASP A 180 6.46 -11.65 5.24
C ASP A 180 7.22 -12.99 5.36
N SER A 181 7.75 -13.49 4.24
CA SER A 181 8.35 -14.82 4.19
C SER A 181 9.58 -14.97 5.08
N GLU A 182 10.39 -13.91 5.25
CA GLU A 182 11.56 -13.99 6.13
C GLU A 182 11.13 -13.99 7.60
N ILE A 183 10.09 -13.22 7.93
CA ILE A 183 9.48 -13.24 9.27
C ILE A 183 8.88 -14.62 9.56
N GLN A 184 8.11 -15.18 8.64
CA GLN A 184 7.51 -16.52 8.79
C GLN A 184 8.56 -17.62 8.89
N SER A 185 9.67 -17.53 8.14
CA SER A 185 10.79 -18.46 8.27
C SER A 185 11.43 -18.39 9.66
N PHE A 186 11.69 -17.18 10.15
CA PHE A 186 12.22 -16.97 11.50
C PHE A 186 11.29 -17.55 12.59
N LEU A 187 9.98 -17.30 12.49
CA LEU A 187 8.99 -17.80 13.45
C LEU A 187 8.95 -19.33 13.46
N ALA A 188 8.99 -19.96 12.28
CA ALA A 188 9.05 -21.41 12.13
C ALA A 188 10.32 -22.01 12.77
N ASP A 189 11.49 -21.42 12.51
CA ASP A 189 12.78 -21.87 13.07
C ASP A 189 12.81 -21.80 14.61
N ARG A 190 12.10 -20.83 15.18
CA ARG A 190 12.00 -20.63 16.63
C ARG A 190 10.84 -21.38 17.28
N GLY A 191 9.95 -22.00 16.50
CA GLY A 191 8.77 -22.70 17.01
C GLY A 191 7.78 -21.77 17.73
N VAL A 192 7.72 -20.50 17.32
CA VAL A 192 6.80 -19.50 17.88
C VAL A 192 5.82 -19.04 16.81
N ASN A 193 4.61 -18.66 17.20
CA ASN A 193 3.55 -18.29 16.25
C ASN A 193 3.54 -16.79 15.91
N ASN A 194 4.18 -15.96 16.74
CA ASN A 194 4.17 -14.51 16.55
C ASN A 194 5.41 -13.86 17.18
N VAL A 195 5.74 -12.65 16.73
CA VAL A 195 6.85 -11.86 17.27
C VAL A 195 6.42 -11.24 18.60
N SER A 196 7.17 -11.52 19.66
CA SER A 196 6.97 -10.93 20.98
C SER A 196 8.04 -9.89 21.27
N PHE A 197 7.94 -9.17 22.38
CA PHE A 197 8.99 -8.24 22.81
C PHE A 197 10.35 -8.93 23.02
N GLU A 198 10.32 -10.19 23.44
CA GLU A 198 11.53 -10.99 23.65
C GLU A 198 12.14 -11.42 22.32
N THR A 199 11.32 -11.88 21.37
CA THR A 199 11.79 -12.41 20.08
C THR A 199 12.03 -11.34 19.02
N ALA A 200 11.53 -10.10 19.20
CA ALA A 200 11.70 -9.00 18.24
C ALA A 200 13.19 -8.66 18.00
N LYS A 201 14.01 -8.71 19.06
CA LYS A 201 15.46 -8.49 18.91
C LYS A 201 16.12 -9.62 18.12
N GLU A 202 15.74 -10.87 18.40
CA GLU A 202 16.26 -12.04 17.69
C GLU A 202 15.86 -12.03 16.21
N LEU A 203 14.63 -11.59 15.89
CA LEU A 203 14.20 -11.38 14.51
C LEU A 203 15.11 -10.35 13.82
N GLY A 204 15.38 -9.23 14.48
CA GLY A 204 16.29 -8.20 13.96
C GLY A 204 17.68 -8.76 13.66
N ASP A 205 18.27 -9.51 14.60
CA ASP A 205 19.58 -10.13 14.42
C ASP A 205 19.58 -11.18 13.29
N HIS A 206 18.50 -11.95 13.16
CA HIS A 206 18.30 -12.91 12.07
C HIS A 206 18.25 -12.24 10.70
N LEU A 207 17.42 -11.19 10.54
CA LEU A 207 17.29 -10.44 9.30
C LEU A 207 18.61 -9.78 8.89
N ILE A 208 19.32 -9.15 9.84
CA ILE A 208 20.63 -8.53 9.56
C ILE A 208 21.66 -9.59 9.12
N THR A 209 21.66 -10.76 9.75
CA THR A 209 22.56 -11.85 9.37
C THR A 209 22.27 -12.35 7.96
N HIS A 210 20.98 -12.53 7.62
CA HIS A 210 20.56 -12.94 6.29
C HIS A 210 20.96 -11.91 5.22
N ILE A 211 20.72 -10.62 5.46
CA ILE A 211 21.13 -9.52 4.57
C ILE A 211 22.64 -9.58 4.27
N ASN A 212 23.47 -9.74 5.31
CA ASN A 212 24.92 -9.78 5.15
C ASN A 212 25.39 -11.03 4.38
N ALA A 213 24.76 -12.18 4.63
CA ALA A 213 25.07 -13.43 3.93
C ALA A 213 24.69 -13.34 2.45
N ALA A 214 23.46 -12.93 2.15
CA ALA A 214 22.95 -12.79 0.79
C ALA A 214 23.75 -11.76 -0.03
N ALA A 215 24.07 -10.60 0.57
CA ALA A 215 24.88 -9.57 -0.09
C ALA A 215 26.28 -10.08 -0.44
N LYS A 216 26.91 -10.86 0.45
CA LYS A 216 28.22 -11.46 0.20
C LYS A 216 28.17 -12.49 -0.93
N GLU A 217 27.18 -13.37 -0.92
CA GLU A 217 27.01 -14.41 -1.95
C GLU A 217 26.82 -13.79 -3.35
N ILE A 218 25.97 -12.78 -3.46
CA ILE A 218 25.75 -12.05 -4.71
C ILE A 218 27.04 -11.36 -5.18
N ALA A 219 27.77 -10.71 -4.27
CA ALA A 219 29.03 -10.06 -4.61
C ALA A 219 30.09 -11.06 -5.12
N ASP A 220 30.18 -12.24 -4.50
CA ASP A 220 31.12 -13.28 -4.92
C ASP A 220 30.69 -13.92 -6.26
N MET A 221 29.39 -14.05 -6.53
CA MET A 221 28.86 -14.51 -7.81
C MET A 221 29.20 -13.52 -8.95
N LEU A 222 28.92 -12.24 -8.75
CA LEU A 222 29.21 -11.19 -9.74
C LEU A 222 30.71 -11.05 -10.03
N ARG A 223 31.58 -11.23 -9.02
CA ARG A 223 33.04 -11.25 -9.22
C ARG A 223 33.47 -12.41 -10.11
N LYS A 224 32.95 -13.62 -9.89
CA LYS A 224 33.27 -14.79 -10.72
C LYS A 224 32.80 -14.61 -12.17
N GLU A 225 31.62 -14.02 -12.38
CA GLU A 225 31.12 -13.72 -13.72
C GLU A 225 32.01 -12.70 -14.44
N TYR A 226 32.45 -11.64 -13.75
CA TYR A 226 33.35 -10.62 -14.27
C TYR A 226 34.75 -11.16 -14.61
N GLU A 227 35.29 -12.04 -13.77
CA GLU A 227 36.59 -12.71 -14.02
C GLU A 227 36.51 -13.69 -15.20
N SER A 228 35.36 -14.35 -15.38
CA SER A 228 35.14 -15.28 -16.51
C SER A 228 34.97 -14.54 -17.83
N SER A 229 34.30 -13.38 -17.83
CA SER A 229 34.03 -12.58 -19.04
C SER A 229 35.20 -11.68 -19.49
N ASN A 230 36.23 -11.49 -18.66
CA ASN A 230 37.48 -10.80 -19.04
C ASN A 230 38.61 -11.76 -19.45
N ASN A 231 38.41 -13.06 -19.32
CA ASN A 231 39.35 -14.09 -19.77
C ASN A 231 38.94 -14.73 -21.12
N GLU A 232 37.88 -14.22 -21.76
CA GLU A 232 37.46 -14.48 -23.16
C GLU A 232 37.72 -13.26 -24.05
#